data_AF-A0A354GYH3-F1
#
_entry.id   AF-A0A354GYH3-F1
#
_cell.length_a   1.000
_cell.length_b   1.000
_cell.length_c   1.000
_cell.angle_alpha   90.00
_cell.angle_beta   90.00
_cell.angle_gamma   90.00
#
_symmetry.space_group_name_H-M   'P 1'
#
loop_
_entity.id
_entity.type
_entity.pdbx_description
1 polymer ?
#
loop_
_entity_poly.entity_id
_entity_poly.type
_entity_poly.pdbx_seq_one_letter_code
_entity_poly.pdbx_strand_id
1 'polypeptide(L)'
;MQTTATILEKSEAAIFGRVFANGRPALSPELARHVLGLTFGTQDRTRMHELAVGNQEGALSAEDEEELHNYIKVGHLIAILQSQARQVLKK
;
A
#
# COMPACT_ATOMS: atom_id res chain seq x y z
N MET A 1 -15.93 0.76 -17.37
CA MET A 1 -14.91 0.08 -16.53
C MET A 1 -13.50 0.70 -16.63
N GLN A 2 -13.28 1.89 -17.26
CA GLN A 2 -11.94 2.50 -17.42
C GLN A 2 -11.52 3.48 -16.30
N THR A 3 -12.44 3.90 -15.42
CA THR A 3 -12.17 4.96 -14.43
C THR A 3 -11.25 4.49 -13.29
N THR A 4 -11.45 3.27 -12.77
CA THR A 4 -10.69 2.76 -11.61
C THR A 4 -9.22 2.48 -11.94
N ALA A 5 -8.93 1.95 -13.12
CA ALA A 5 -7.56 1.66 -13.56
C ALA A 5 -6.72 2.94 -13.71
N THR A 6 -7.34 4.02 -14.21
CA THR A 6 -6.66 5.32 -14.39
C THR A 6 -6.34 6.01 -13.06
N ILE A 7 -7.18 5.81 -12.03
CA ILE A 7 -6.93 6.34 -10.68
C ILE A 7 -5.74 5.61 -10.05
N LEU A 8 -5.63 4.28 -10.22
CA LEU A 8 -4.50 3.52 -9.68
C LEU A 8 -3.16 4.00 -10.26
N GLU A 9 -3.07 4.27 -11.57
CA GLU A 9 -1.84 4.77 -12.23
C GLU A 9 -1.38 6.15 -11.73
N LYS A 10 -2.33 6.95 -11.23
CA LYS A 10 -2.11 8.30 -10.70
C LYS A 10 -2.05 8.35 -9.16
N SER A 11 -2.24 7.21 -8.50
CA SER A 11 -2.17 7.14 -7.04
C SER A 11 -0.77 7.53 -6.53
N GLU A 12 -0.71 8.06 -5.31
CA GLU A 12 0.54 8.31 -4.57
C GLU A 12 1.44 7.06 -4.60
N ALA A 13 0.83 5.89 -4.45
CA ALA A 13 1.51 4.60 -4.50
C ALA A 13 2.15 4.30 -5.86
N ALA A 14 1.44 4.53 -6.97
CA ALA A 14 1.98 4.33 -8.31
C ALA A 14 3.08 5.36 -8.64
N ILE A 15 2.92 6.62 -8.21
CA ILE A 15 3.95 7.66 -8.34
C ILE A 15 5.22 7.22 -7.60
N PHE A 16 5.09 6.81 -6.34
CA PHE A 16 6.20 6.33 -5.53
C PHE A 16 6.87 5.09 -6.15
N GLY A 17 6.10 4.12 -6.64
CA GLY A 17 6.64 2.93 -7.30
C GLY A 17 7.53 3.25 -8.51
N ARG A 18 7.19 4.28 -9.30
CA ARG A 18 8.02 4.77 -10.42
C ARG A 18 9.31 5.43 -9.92
N VAL A 19 9.22 6.25 -8.88
CA VAL A 19 10.38 6.91 -8.27
C VAL A 19 11.32 5.88 -7.65
N PHE A 20 10.76 4.91 -6.92
CA PHE A 20 11.50 3.86 -6.22
C PHE A 20 12.29 2.97 -7.19
N ALA A 21 11.69 2.58 -8.31
CA ALA A 21 12.40 1.82 -9.33
C ALA A 21 13.37 2.69 -10.14
N ASN A 22 13.12 4.00 -10.27
CA ASN A 22 13.88 4.92 -11.12
C ASN A 22 14.23 4.32 -12.52
N GLY A 23 13.31 3.52 -13.08
CA GLY A 23 13.50 2.82 -14.36
C GLY A 23 14.44 1.60 -14.35
N ARG A 24 14.87 1.08 -13.20
CA ARG A 24 15.75 -0.10 -13.05
C ARG A 24 15.21 -1.07 -11.98
N PRO A 25 15.63 -2.36 -11.99
CA PRO A 25 15.40 -3.24 -10.84
C PRO A 25 16.32 -2.80 -9.69
N ALA A 26 15.94 -1.73 -8.98
CA ALA A 26 16.75 -1.08 -7.96
C ALA A 26 16.59 -1.72 -6.56
N LEU A 27 16.44 -3.04 -6.50
CA LEU A 27 16.42 -3.79 -5.24
C LEU A 27 17.53 -4.84 -5.27
N SER A 28 18.43 -4.81 -4.29
CA SER A 28 19.26 -5.98 -4.02
C SER A 28 18.35 -7.14 -3.57
N PRO A 29 18.74 -8.41 -3.78
CA PRO A 29 17.97 -9.54 -3.26
C PRO A 29 17.76 -9.50 -1.74
N GLU A 30 18.71 -8.93 -0.99
CA GLU A 30 18.59 -8.72 0.45
C GLU A 30 17.47 -7.71 0.77
N LEU A 31 17.49 -6.54 0.14
CA LEU A 31 16.46 -5.52 0.34
C LEU A 31 15.08 -6.01 -0.13
N ALA A 32 15.03 -6.76 -1.23
CA ALA A 32 13.79 -7.37 -1.70
C ALA A 32 13.17 -8.31 -0.65
N ARG A 33 13.98 -9.14 0.03
CA ARG A 33 13.47 -10.00 1.12
C ARG A 33 12.96 -9.19 2.30
N HIS A 34 13.66 -8.13 2.68
CA HIS A 34 13.20 -7.24 3.75
C HIS A 34 11.85 -6.58 3.40
N VAL A 35 11.73 -6.06 2.17
CA VAL A 35 10.49 -5.45 1.66
C VAL A 35 9.31 -6.42 1.67
N LEU A 36 9.53 -7.72 1.40
CA LEU A 36 8.46 -8.74 1.49
C LEU A 36 7.94 -8.95 2.91
N GLY A 37 8.71 -8.59 3.94
CA GLY A 37 8.31 -8.66 5.33
C GLY A 37 7.49 -7.46 5.81
N LEU A 38 7.39 -6.39 5.02
CA LEU A 38 6.63 -5.20 5.41
C LEU A 38 5.14 -5.52 5.50
N THR A 39 4.58 -5.38 6.69
CA THR A 39 3.16 -5.52 7.00
C THR A 39 2.80 -4.58 8.13
N PHE A 40 1.52 -4.24 8.23
CA PHE A 40 0.95 -3.59 9.40
C PHE A 40 1.12 -4.47 10.65
N GLY A 41 1.46 -3.84 11.78
CA GLY A 41 1.58 -4.50 13.07
C GLY A 41 0.21 -4.86 13.65
N THR A 42 0.19 -5.60 14.76
CA THR A 42 -1.07 -6.04 15.39
C THR A 42 -1.96 -4.86 15.78
N GLN A 43 -1.38 -3.79 16.35
CA GLN A 43 -2.11 -2.60 16.75
C GLN A 43 -2.77 -1.92 15.54
N ASP A 44 -1.99 -1.67 14.48
CA ASP A 44 -2.49 -1.07 13.24
C ASP A 44 -3.60 -1.93 12.61
N ARG A 45 -3.43 -3.25 12.60
CA ARG A 45 -4.45 -4.16 12.05
C ARG A 45 -5.75 -4.15 12.84
N THR A 46 -5.67 -4.06 14.16
CA THR A 46 -6.86 -3.90 15.02
C THR A 46 -7.54 -2.57 14.72
N ARG A 47 -6.78 -1.48 14.64
CA ARG A 47 -7.33 -0.15 14.34
C ARG A 47 -7.96 -0.09 12.94
N MET A 48 -7.29 -0.64 11.93
CA MET A 48 -7.83 -0.78 10.58
C MET A 48 -9.15 -1.56 10.57
N HIS A 49 -9.27 -2.59 11.40
CA HIS A 49 -10.51 -3.36 11.50
C HIS A 49 -11.64 -2.54 12.12
N GLU A 50 -11.38 -1.84 13.22
CA GLU A 50 -12.36 -0.94 13.86
C GLU A 50 -12.86 0.13 12.87
N LEU A 51 -11.93 0.78 12.15
CA LEU A 51 -12.26 1.77 11.14
C LEU A 51 -13.08 1.16 10.00
N ALA A 52 -12.75 -0.05 9.54
CA ALA A 52 -13.50 -0.72 8.49
C ALA A 52 -14.93 -1.08 8.93
N VAL A 53 -15.12 -1.52 10.18
CA VAL A 53 -16.44 -1.78 10.76
C VAL A 53 -17.24 -0.49 10.85
N GLY A 54 -16.67 0.58 11.43
CA GLY A 54 -17.33 1.88 11.53
C GLY A 54 -17.68 2.48 10.16
N ASN A 55 -16.84 2.26 9.14
CA ASN A 55 -17.11 2.70 7.77
C ASN A 55 -18.32 1.98 7.16
N GLN A 56 -18.48 0.69 7.44
CA GLN A 56 -19.63 -0.10 6.97
C GLN A 56 -20.94 0.35 7.64
N GLU A 57 -20.86 0.77 8.89
CA GLU A 57 -22.00 1.27 9.66
C GLU A 57 -22.34 2.73 9.34
N GLY A 58 -21.51 3.43 8.54
CA GLY A 58 -21.66 4.86 8.25
C GLY A 58 -21.46 5.74 9.48
N ALA A 59 -20.68 5.26 10.46
CA ALA A 59 -20.52 5.85 11.77
C ALA A 59 -19.14 6.47 12.01
N LEU A 60 -18.30 6.58 10.98
CA LEU A 60 -16.98 7.21 11.10
C LEU A 60 -17.10 8.72 11.26
N SER A 61 -16.25 9.27 12.13
CA SER A 61 -15.97 10.70 12.12
C SER A 61 -15.12 11.05 10.89
N ALA A 62 -15.08 12.34 10.52
CA ALA A 62 -14.21 12.79 9.43
C ALA A 62 -12.72 12.47 9.69
N GLU A 63 -12.28 12.51 10.95
CA GLU A 63 -10.93 12.15 11.35
C GLU A 63 -10.67 10.65 11.15
N ASP A 64 -11.63 9.81 11.52
CA ASP A 64 -11.53 8.35 11.32
C ASP A 64 -11.55 7.97 9.83
N GLU A 65 -12.35 8.65 9.01
CA GLU A 65 -12.34 8.45 7.55
C GLU A 65 -10.97 8.80 6.95
N GLU A 66 -10.37 9.91 7.40
CA GLU A 66 -9.03 10.29 6.98
C GLU A 66 -7.98 9.25 7.42
N GLU A 67 -8.07 8.75 8.65
CA GLU A 67 -7.19 7.70 9.16
C GLU A 67 -7.32 6.42 8.31
N LEU A 68 -8.55 5.99 7.99
CA LEU A 68 -8.81 4.83 7.14
C LEU A 68 -8.21 5.03 5.74
N HIS A 69 -8.39 6.21 5.14
CA HIS A 69 -7.78 6.53 3.86
C HIS A 69 -6.25 6.48 3.91
N ASN A 70 -5.63 6.93 5.01
CA ASN A 70 -4.19 6.85 5.21
C ASN A 70 -3.70 5.40 5.28
N TYR A 71 -4.38 4.52 6.01
CA TYR A 71 -4.04 3.08 5.99
C TYR A 71 -4.17 2.47 4.60
N ILE A 72 -5.21 2.81 3.85
CA ILE A 72 -5.41 2.32 2.47
C ILE A 72 -4.25 2.78 1.56
N LYS A 73 -3.85 4.05 1.65
CA LYS A 73 -2.72 4.62 0.89
C LYS A 73 -1.41 3.90 1.21
N VAL A 74 -1.11 3.70 2.49
CA VAL A 74 0.09 2.96 2.93
C VAL A 74 0.04 1.49 2.46
N GLY A 75 -1.13 0.86 2.53
CA GLY A 75 -1.33 -0.50 2.03
C GLY A 75 -1.00 -0.64 0.53
N HIS A 76 -1.44 0.33 -0.29
CA HIS A 76 -1.09 0.37 -1.70
C HIS A 76 0.41 0.55 -1.94
N LEU A 77 1.09 1.42 -1.17
CA LEU A 77 2.53 1.61 -1.25
C LEU A 77 3.29 0.31 -0.96
N ILE A 78 2.93 -0.39 0.14
CA ILE A 78 3.53 -1.68 0.51
C ILE A 78 3.30 -2.71 -0.61
N ALA A 79 2.08 -2.80 -1.14
CA ALA A 79 1.76 -3.77 -2.19
C ALA A 79 2.61 -3.59 -3.46
N ILE A 80 2.85 -2.34 -3.88
CA ILE A 80 3.70 -2.01 -5.03
C ILE A 80 5.15 -2.39 -4.77
N LEU A 81 5.68 -2.03 -3.61
CA LEU A 81 7.04 -2.40 -3.20
C LEU A 81 7.24 -3.92 -3.18
N GLN A 82 6.31 -4.66 -2.58
CA GLN A 82 6.34 -6.11 -2.56
C GLN A 82 6.22 -6.71 -3.97
N SER A 83 5.45 -6.09 -4.87
CA SER A 83 5.35 -6.53 -6.27
C SER A 83 6.69 -6.43 -6.99
N GLN A 84 7.42 -5.34 -6.82
CA GLN A 84 8.76 -5.14 -7.38
C GLN A 84 9.78 -6.10 -6.73
N ALA A 85 9.72 -6.29 -5.41
CA ALA A 85 10.58 -7.24 -4.70
C ALA A 85 10.40 -8.68 -5.21
N ARG A 86 9.15 -9.12 -5.46
CA ARG A 86 8.87 -10.43 -6.07
C ARG A 86 9.49 -10.56 -7.46
N GLN A 87 9.51 -9.49 -8.27
CA GLN A 87 10.14 -9.54 -9.60
C GLN A 87 11.67 -9.72 -9.52
N VAL A 88 12.31 -9.13 -8.51
CA VAL A 88 13.76 -9.29 -8.28
C VAL A 88 14.12 -10.72 -7.86
N LEU A 89 13.30 -11.34 -7.01
CA LEU A 89 13.58 -12.68 -6.47
C LEU A 89 13.15 -13.85 -7.37
N LYS A 90 12.35 -13.58 -8.41
CA LYS A 90 12.00 -14.57 -9.44
C LYS A 90 13.10 -14.79 -10.49
N LYS A 91 14.18 -14.00 -10.42
CA LYS A 91 15.29 -14.01 -11.37
C LYS A 91 16.44 -14.88 -10.89
#